data_AF-A0AA88I5S6-F1
#
_entry.id   AF-A0AA88I5S6-F1
#
_cell.length_a   1.000
_cell.length_b   1.000
_cell.length_c   1.000
_cell.angle_alpha   90.00
_cell.angle_beta   90.00
_cell.angle_gamma   90.00
#
_symmetry.space_group_name_H-M   'P 1'
#
loop_
_entity.id
_entity.type
_entity.pdbx_description
1 polymer ?
#
loop_
_entity_poly.entity_id
_entity_poly.type
_entity_poly.pdbx_seq_one_letter_code
_entity_poly.pdbx_strand_id
1 'polypeptide(L)'
;MCVDRGLIVDGSLFPHREVHKYTCTSPDGVTRSKIDSLLIRKRHRCFKDVHSNRGAELFFDHQLVIARFKLKLKTIVKCKRTLRTFDLQKIKDKDIRQNYCLFLTNKFPSLVCEERTESVCET
;
A
#
# COMPACT_ATOMS: atom_id res chain seq x y z
N MET A 1 17.66 18.29 1.78
CA MET A 1 17.89 16.99 1.09
C MET A 1 16.99 16.68 -0.12
N CYS A 2 15.69 17.02 -0.16
CA CYS A 2 14.87 16.84 -1.39
C CYS A 2 14.96 18.04 -2.35
N VAL A 3 14.82 19.25 -1.80
CA VAL A 3 14.88 20.52 -2.54
C VAL A 3 16.22 20.69 -3.25
N ASP A 4 17.32 20.37 -2.55
CA ASP A 4 18.69 20.46 -3.08
C ASP A 4 18.93 19.50 -4.25
N ARG A 5 18.17 18.40 -4.32
CA ARG A 5 18.23 17.41 -5.41
C ARG A 5 17.22 17.72 -6.53
N GLY A 6 16.56 18.88 -6.49
CA GLY A 6 15.55 19.28 -7.46
C GLY A 6 14.27 18.44 -7.39
N LEU A 7 13.96 17.85 -6.23
CA LEU A 7 12.72 17.14 -5.96
C LEU A 7 11.74 18.04 -5.20
N ILE A 8 10.45 17.91 -5.52
CA ILE A 8 9.35 18.56 -4.83
C ILE A 8 8.61 17.49 -4.02
N VAL A 9 8.28 17.81 -2.77
CA VAL A 9 7.44 16.99 -1.88
C VAL A 9 6.00 17.46 -2.01
N ASP A 10 5.07 16.58 -2.36
CA ASP A 10 3.76 17.04 -2.83
C ASP A 10 2.77 17.44 -1.74
N GLY A 11 2.80 16.79 -0.58
CA GLY A 11 1.79 17.05 0.45
C GLY A 11 1.92 18.41 1.17
N SER A 12 2.74 19.34 0.65
CA SER A 12 2.76 20.75 1.06
C SER A 12 2.33 21.71 -0.06
N LEU A 13 2.06 21.20 -1.28
CA LEU A 13 1.80 22.03 -2.46
C LEU A 13 0.35 22.51 -2.56
N PHE A 14 -0.58 21.78 -1.95
CA PHE A 14 -2.01 22.01 -2.12
C PHE A 14 -2.66 22.29 -0.77
N PRO A 15 -3.54 23.30 -0.68
CA PRO A 15 -4.26 23.61 0.55
C PRO A 15 -5.28 22.50 0.82
N HIS A 16 -5.05 21.74 1.88
CA HIS A 16 -5.96 20.70 2.35
C HIS A 16 -6.33 20.91 3.81
N ARG A 17 -7.46 20.33 4.24
CA ARG A 17 -7.80 20.21 5.66
C ARG A 17 -6.74 19.32 6.35
N GLU A 18 -6.48 19.57 7.63
CA GLU A 18 -5.52 18.77 8.42
C GLU A 18 -5.77 17.27 8.28
N VAL A 19 -7.05 16.86 8.20
CA VAL A 19 -7.45 15.46 8.04
C VAL A 19 -6.86 14.74 6.83
N HIS A 20 -6.42 15.49 5.81
CA HIS A 20 -5.89 15.01 4.54
C HIS A 20 -4.36 15.17 4.41
N LYS A 21 -3.68 15.67 5.45
CA LYS A 21 -2.25 16.01 5.42
C LYS A 21 -1.34 14.92 6.00
N TYR A 22 -1.82 14.17 6.98
CA TYR A 22 -1.06 13.05 7.57
C TYR A 22 -1.44 11.74 6.89
N THR A 23 -0.53 10.78 6.94
CA THR A 23 -0.65 9.49 6.27
C THR A 23 -0.55 8.33 7.24
N CYS A 24 -0.24 8.60 8.51
CA CYS A 24 -0.17 7.60 9.55
C CYS A 24 -0.81 8.16 10.82
N THR A 25 -1.58 7.32 11.50
CA THR A 25 -2.09 7.56 12.85
C THR A 25 -1.50 6.48 13.75
N SER A 26 -0.90 6.89 14.85
CA SER A 26 -0.36 5.97 15.83
C SER A 26 -1.44 5.07 16.43
N PRO A 27 -1.07 3.92 17.03
CA PRO A 27 -2.03 2.97 17.60
C PRO A 27 -2.94 3.56 18.69
N ASP A 28 -2.47 4.58 19.42
CA ASP A 28 -3.24 5.36 20.40
C ASP A 28 -4.32 6.26 19.75
N GLY A 29 -4.32 6.41 18.43
CA GLY A 29 -5.30 7.21 17.68
C GLY A 29 -5.12 8.73 17.81
N VAL A 30 -4.23 9.19 18.68
CA VAL A 30 -3.99 10.61 18.97
C VAL A 30 -2.91 11.17 18.08
N THR A 31 -1.76 10.49 17.99
CA THR A 31 -0.61 11.00 17.25
C THR A 31 -0.76 10.78 15.74
N ARG A 32 -0.52 11.82 14.96
CA ARG A 32 -0.66 11.80 13.50
C ARG A 32 0.62 12.28 12.85
N SER A 33 1.09 11.56 11.84
CA SER A 33 2.35 11.85 11.18
C SER A 33 2.27 11.67 9.65
N LYS A 34 3.18 12.30 8.94
CA LYS A 34 3.28 12.25 7.47
C LYS A 34 4.54 11.48 7.08
N ILE A 35 4.43 10.15 7.16
CA ILE A 35 5.54 9.24 6.86
C ILE A 35 5.60 8.95 5.36
N ASP A 36 4.45 8.84 4.72
CA ASP A 36 4.31 8.54 3.31
C ASP A 36 4.27 9.84 2.51
N SER A 37 5.16 9.96 1.53
CA SER A 37 5.19 11.14 0.67
C SER A 37 5.51 10.77 -0.77
N LEU A 38 4.85 11.47 -1.67
CA LEU A 38 5.14 11.41 -3.09
C LEU A 38 6.12 12.52 -3.44
N LEU A 39 7.08 12.16 -4.30
CA LEU A 39 8.16 13.03 -4.75
C LEU A 39 8.17 13.08 -6.26
N ILE A 40 8.31 14.28 -6.82
CA ILE A 40 8.54 14.46 -8.25
C ILE A 40 9.70 15.39 -8.52
N ARG A 41 10.42 15.12 -9.62
CA ARG A 41 11.42 16.07 -10.11
C ARG A 41 10.73 17.38 -10.47
N LYS A 42 11.34 18.50 -10.08
CA LYS A 42 10.86 19.87 -10.34
C LYS A 42 10.52 20.11 -11.81
N ARG A 43 11.33 19.56 -12.73
CA ARG A 43 11.11 19.64 -14.19
C ARG A 43 9.84 18.94 -14.69
N HIS A 44 9.25 18.06 -13.88
CA HIS A 44 8.07 17.27 -14.23
C HIS A 44 6.89 17.56 -13.30
N ARG A 45 6.84 18.72 -12.64
CA ARG A 45 5.76 19.11 -11.72
C ARG A 45 4.38 18.98 -12.39
N CYS A 46 3.74 17.83 -12.22
CA CYS A 46 2.53 17.44 -12.94
C CYS A 46 1.36 17.07 -12.02
N PHE A 47 1.60 17.03 -10.71
CA PHE A 47 0.55 16.87 -9.72
C PHE A 47 -0.43 18.02 -9.80
N LYS A 48 -1.70 17.65 -9.72
CA LYS A 48 -2.86 18.54 -9.63
C LYS A 48 -3.44 18.53 -8.23
N ASP A 49 -3.27 17.41 -7.52
CA ASP A 49 -3.78 17.21 -6.18
C ASP A 49 -3.05 16.01 -5.54
N VAL A 50 -2.72 16.10 -4.26
CA VAL A 50 -2.16 14.98 -3.48
C VAL A 50 -2.66 15.07 -2.05
N HIS A 51 -3.41 14.05 -1.61
CA HIS A 51 -4.02 14.02 -0.28
C HIS A 51 -4.08 12.60 0.28
N SER A 52 -4.18 12.48 1.61
CA SER A 52 -4.53 11.19 2.23
C SER A 52 -6.03 10.92 2.16
N ASN A 53 -6.39 9.65 1.96
CA ASN A 53 -7.75 9.17 1.85
C ASN A 53 -8.17 8.44 3.12
N ARG A 54 -9.04 9.06 3.92
CA ARG A 54 -9.64 8.45 5.10
C ARG A 54 -10.80 7.54 4.72
N GLY A 55 -10.81 6.30 5.20
CA GLY A 55 -11.91 5.36 5.01
C GLY A 55 -11.70 4.30 3.94
N ALA A 56 -10.53 4.25 3.31
CA ALA A 56 -10.12 3.12 2.46
C ALA A 56 -9.47 1.97 3.26
N GLU A 57 -9.23 2.17 4.56
CA GLU A 57 -8.42 1.30 5.42
C GLU A 57 -9.32 0.72 6.51
N LEU A 58 -9.36 -0.62 6.63
CA LEU A 58 -10.19 -1.29 7.62
C LEU A 58 -9.50 -1.38 8.99
N PHE A 59 -8.15 -1.50 9.05
CA PHE A 59 -7.42 -1.70 10.32
C PHE A 59 -5.93 -1.30 10.33
N PHE A 60 -5.44 -0.53 9.35
CA PHE A 60 -4.02 -0.13 9.31
C PHE A 60 -3.81 1.29 9.87
N ASP A 61 -2.70 1.46 10.57
CA ASP A 61 -2.16 2.73 11.07
C ASP A 61 -1.78 3.68 9.93
N HIS A 62 -1.58 3.16 8.72
CA HIS A 62 -1.36 3.93 7.49
C HIS A 62 -2.66 4.29 6.77
N GLN A 63 -2.63 5.43 6.09
CA GLN A 63 -3.68 5.95 5.24
C GLN A 63 -3.18 6.01 3.81
N LEU A 64 -3.98 5.47 2.89
CA LEU A 64 -3.75 5.58 1.45
C LEU A 64 -3.51 7.04 1.01
N VAL A 65 -2.39 7.28 0.32
CA VAL A 65 -2.10 8.56 -0.33
C VAL A 65 -2.54 8.52 -1.78
N ILE A 66 -3.43 9.43 -2.15
CA ILE A 66 -3.95 9.57 -3.51
C ILE A 66 -3.31 10.78 -4.17
N ALA A 67 -2.77 10.58 -5.37
CA ALA A 67 -2.28 11.65 -6.22
C ALA A 67 -3.00 11.70 -7.55
N ARG A 68 -3.48 12.89 -7.90
CA ARG A 68 -4.01 13.21 -9.23
C ARG A 68 -2.94 13.96 -9.98
N PHE A 69 -2.52 13.44 -11.13
CA PHE A 69 -1.53 14.10 -11.98
C PHE A 69 -1.83 13.88 -13.45
N LYS A 70 -1.29 14.77 -14.30
CA LYS A 70 -1.40 14.67 -15.76
C LYS A 70 -0.02 14.70 -16.38
N LEU A 71 0.43 13.56 -16.90
CA LEU A 71 1.73 13.43 -17.55
C LEU A 71 1.57 13.02 -19.02
N LYS A 72 2.39 13.58 -19.91
CA LYS A 72 2.55 13.07 -21.27
C LYS A 72 3.66 12.02 -21.23
N LEU A 73 3.28 10.74 -21.36
CA LEU A 73 4.23 9.63 -21.43
C LEU A 73 4.68 9.44 -22.89
N LYS A 74 5.97 9.14 -23.08
CA LYS A 74 6.44 8.61 -24.37
C LYS A 74 5.97 7.17 -24.48
N THR A 75 5.49 6.76 -25.65
CA THR A 75 5.20 5.35 -25.92
C THR A 75 6.46 4.53 -25.76
N ILE A 76 6.46 3.61 -24.79
CA ILE A 76 7.49 2.60 -24.62
C ILE A 76 6.93 1.32 -25.21
N VAL A 77 7.62 0.74 -26.20
CA VAL A 77 7.31 -0.60 -26.70
C VAL A 77 7.53 -1.56 -25.53
N LYS A 78 6.45 -2.17 -25.02
CA LYS A 78 6.52 -3.05 -23.86
C LYS A 78 7.44 -4.23 -24.18
N CYS A 79 8.60 -4.30 -23.55
CA CYS A 79 9.30 -5.58 -23.41
C CYS A 79 8.42 -6.45 -22.51
N LYS A 80 8.07 -7.67 -22.95
CA LYS A 80 7.30 -8.63 -22.15
C LYS A 80 8.08 -8.93 -20.86
N ARG A 81 7.81 -8.22 -19.77
CA ARG A 81 8.25 -8.65 -18.45
C ARG A 81 7.46 -9.91 -18.12
N THR A 82 8.16 -11.02 -17.95
CA THR A 82 7.60 -12.21 -17.32
C THR A 82 7.32 -11.84 -15.87
N LEU A 83 6.07 -11.48 -15.57
CA LEU A 83 5.61 -11.54 -14.18
C LEU A 83 5.72 -13.00 -13.77
N ARG A 84 6.33 -13.27 -12.60
CA ARG A 84 6.30 -14.61 -12.03
C ARG A 84 4.85 -14.91 -11.69
N THR A 85 4.22 -15.74 -12.51
CA THR A 85 2.89 -16.28 -12.23
C THR A 85 3.08 -17.47 -11.30
N PHE A 86 2.53 -17.39 -10.10
CA PHE A 86 2.43 -18.56 -9.24
C PHE A 86 1.29 -19.43 -9.74
N ASP A 87 1.52 -20.74 -9.83
CA ASP A 87 0.48 -21.70 -10.16
C ASP A 87 -0.41 -21.93 -8.94
N LEU A 88 -1.41 -21.07 -8.78
CA LEU A 88 -2.37 -21.13 -7.68
C LEU A 88 -3.30 -22.35 -7.78
N GLN A 89 -3.38 -23.04 -8.93
CA GLN A 89 -4.21 -24.24 -9.05
C GLN A 89 -3.67 -25.37 -8.16
N LYS A 90 -2.35 -25.43 -7.96
CA LYS A 90 -1.71 -26.42 -7.08
C LYS A 90 -2.16 -26.31 -5.62
N ILE A 91 -2.63 -25.14 -5.17
CA ILE A 91 -3.09 -24.93 -3.79
C ILE A 91 -4.49 -25.52 -3.57
N LYS A 92 -5.26 -25.79 -4.64
CA LYS A 92 -6.59 -26.40 -4.52
C LYS A 92 -6.52 -27.88 -4.14
N ASP A 93 -5.43 -28.55 -4.48
CA ASP A 93 -5.19 -29.92 -4.08
C ASP A 93 -4.95 -29.97 -2.56
N LYS A 94 -5.72 -30.82 -1.88
CA LYS A 94 -5.70 -30.95 -0.42
C LYS A 94 -4.34 -31.41 0.08
N ASP A 95 -3.68 -32.32 -0.64
CA ASP A 95 -2.41 -32.90 -0.22
C ASP A 95 -1.27 -31.89 -0.38
N ILE A 96 -1.26 -31.16 -1.50
CA ILE A 96 -0.29 -30.09 -1.75
C ILE A 96 -0.46 -28.97 -0.72
N ARG A 97 -1.70 -28.58 -0.44
CA ARG A 97 -2.00 -27.55 0.57
C ARG A 97 -1.50 -27.95 1.94
N GLN A 98 -1.74 -29.18 2.36
CA GLN A 98 -1.32 -29.65 3.68
C GLN A 98 0.20 -29.71 3.83
N ASN A 99 0.90 -30.18 2.80
CA ASN A 99 2.36 -30.14 2.76
C ASN A 99 2.91 -28.71 2.82
N TYR A 100 2.25 -27.77 2.15
CA TYR A 100 2.64 -26.36 2.19
C TYR A 100 2.40 -25.74 3.57
N CYS A 101 1.27 -26.05 4.21
CA CYS A 101 0.99 -25.64 5.59
C CYS A 101 2.07 -26.17 6.54
N LEU A 102 2.39 -27.47 6.48
CA LEU A 102 3.45 -28.06 7.31
C LEU A 102 4.81 -27.37 7.07
N PHE A 103 5.17 -27.13 5.82
CA PHE A 103 6.39 -26.42 5.47
C PHE A 103 6.42 -25.00 6.06
N LEU A 104 5.32 -24.25 5.94
CA LEU A 104 5.23 -22.89 6.46
C LEU A 104 5.28 -22.86 8.00
N THR A 105 4.58 -23.77 8.67
CA THR A 105 4.60 -23.89 10.14
C THR A 105 5.99 -24.22 10.65
N ASN A 106 6.69 -25.16 10.01
CA ASN A 106 8.06 -25.53 10.40
C ASN A 106 9.05 -24.39 10.13
N LYS A 107 8.87 -23.66 9.03
CA LYS A 107 9.78 -22.58 8.62
C LYS A 107 9.56 -21.30 9.41
N PHE A 108 8.32 -21.04 9.81
CA PHE A 108 7.92 -19.81 10.52
C PHE A 108 7.07 -20.14 11.75
N PRO A 109 7.68 -20.64 12.84
CA PRO A 109 6.96 -21.03 14.06
C PRO A 109 6.17 -19.87 14.71
N SER A 110 6.60 -18.62 14.45
CA SER A 110 5.97 -17.41 14.97
C SER A 110 4.73 -16.94 14.18
N LEU A 111 4.39 -17.58 13.07
CA LEU A 111 3.26 -17.21 12.20
C LEU A 111 2.00 -18.06 12.43
N VAL A 112 1.93 -18.82 13.53
CA VAL A 112 0.72 -19.59 13.86
C VAL A 112 -0.42 -18.61 14.12
N CYS A 113 -1.29 -18.43 13.12
CA CYS A 113 -2.56 -17.74 13.27
C CYS A 113 -3.57 -18.74 13.82
N GLU A 114 -4.18 -18.42 14.96
CA GLU A 114 -5.37 -19.12 15.44
C GLU A 114 -6.48 -18.98 14.39
N GLU A 115 -7.02 -20.11 13.95
CA GLU A 115 -8.22 -20.15 13.12
C GLU A 115 -9.38 -19.56 13.94
N ARG A 116 -9.74 -18.29 13.69
CA ARG A 116 -11.04 -17.77 14.13
C ARG A 116 -12.08 -18.52 13.32
N THR A 117 -12.76 -19.45 13.97
CA THR A 117 -14.00 -20.04 13.46
C THR A 117 -14.99 -18.89 13.23
N GLU A 118 -15.31 -18.64 11.97
CA GLU A 118 -16.45 -17.78 11.61
C GLU A 118 -17.71 -18.46 12.16
N SER A 119 -18.19 -18.01 13.32
CA SER A 119 -19.55 -18.27 13.74
C SER A 119 -20.46 -17.43 12.85
N VAL A 120 -21.08 -18.10 11.89
CA VAL A 120 -22.22 -17.61 11.13
C VAL A 120 -23.30 -17.19 12.14
N CYS A 121 -23.60 -15.89 12.25
CA CYS A 121 -24.84 -15.44 12.86
C CYS A 121 -25.95 -15.57 11.82
N GLU A 122 -26.82 -16.57 11.98
CA GLU A 122 -28.14 -16.58 11.35
C GLU A 122 -29.02 -15.49 11.98
N THR A 123 -29.91 -14.95 11.14
CA THR A 123 -30.84 -13.83 11.34
C THR A 123 -31.71 -13.89 12.59
#